data_AF-A0A8C4KJM4-F1
#
_entry.id   AF-A0A8C4KJM4-F1
#
_cell.length_a   1.000
_cell.length_b   1.000
_cell.length_c   1.000
_cell.angle_alpha   90.00
_cell.angle_beta   90.00
_cell.angle_gamma   90.00
#
_symmetry.space_group_name_H-M   'P 1'
#
loop_
_entity.id
_entity.type
_entity.pdbx_description
1 polymer ?
#
loop_
_entity_poly.entity_id
_entity_poly.type
_entity_poly.pdbx_seq_one_letter_code
_entity_poly.pdbx_strand_id
1 'polypeptide(L)'
;MLLDILVTLLLGTIIYYFLSRKKEETLPFKEGWWGKGQKPDAEEDTSIRPFKVETTEEELSDLFRRLDQARFTEPLENSYFHYGTNSVYLRKVISYWKNQFNWKKQVEVLNKYPQFKTKIQGIDIHFVHVKPPRLPEGQSAKPLLMVHGWPGSFYEFYKIIPFLTDPASHGFSDEHIFEVICPSIPGFGFSEAPHKKDFDSVSAASVFYELMLRLGFSEFYAQGGDCGWLICTNLAQIAPNHMKGLHLNFALVTKLGFAHALSILLGRYLPWLFRFQDEDVKRMFPFLEKGLYKILMESGYSHIQATKPDTVGCGLNDSPVGLAAYILEKFSTWTDLEFRNLEDGGVERKFTLDDLLTNIMIYWVSGCIVSSMRFYKENLQKGMGTQKHEMLTVQVPTGIASFPNEIMHTPQAWAQKKYTNIVSFHYMPRGGHFAALEEPELLAKDILQFVGKVEKQQLWRKKGE
;
A
#
# COMPACT_ATOMS: atom_id res chain seq x y z
N MET A 1 -4.82 -19.50 55.57
CA MET A 1 -4.30 -20.30 54.43
C MET A 1 -5.02 -19.99 53.12
N LEU A 2 -6.33 -20.27 52.95
CA LEU A 2 -7.07 -19.94 51.72
C LEU A 2 -7.18 -18.43 51.45
N LEU A 3 -7.41 -17.63 52.51
CA LEU A 3 -7.48 -16.17 52.41
C LEU A 3 -6.13 -15.56 52.01
N ASP A 4 -5.03 -16.06 52.59
CA ASP A 4 -3.68 -15.57 52.30
C ASP A 4 -3.25 -15.88 50.86
N ILE A 5 -3.65 -17.04 50.32
CA ILE A 5 -3.45 -17.40 48.91
C ILE A 5 -4.24 -16.47 47.98
N LEU A 6 -5.50 -16.19 48.31
CA LEU A 6 -6.36 -15.28 47.54
C LEU A 6 -5.81 -13.85 47.53
N VAL A 7 -5.39 -13.35 48.69
CA VAL A 7 -4.78 -12.02 48.83
C VAL A 7 -3.46 -11.93 48.06
N THR A 8 -2.63 -12.99 48.11
CA THR A 8 -1.36 -13.05 47.37
C THR A 8 -1.58 -13.12 45.86
N LEU A 9 -2.57 -13.89 45.39
CA LEU A 9 -2.95 -13.94 43.98
C LEU A 9 -3.52 -12.59 43.51
N LEU A 10 -4.36 -11.93 44.31
CA LEU A 10 -4.92 -10.62 43.98
C LEU A 10 -3.83 -9.55 43.91
N LEU A 11 -2.96 -9.47 44.92
CA LEU A 11 -1.80 -8.56 44.93
C LEU A 11 -0.84 -8.87 43.78
N GLY A 12 -0.53 -10.14 43.52
CA GLY A 12 0.28 -10.56 42.39
C GLY A 12 -0.34 -10.17 41.04
N THR A 13 -1.67 -10.26 40.91
CA THR A 13 -2.41 -9.86 39.70
C THR A 13 -2.44 -8.34 39.55
N ILE A 14 -2.61 -7.59 40.64
CA ILE A 14 -2.57 -6.11 40.64
C ILE A 14 -1.16 -5.61 40.31
N ILE A 15 -0.13 -6.18 40.95
CA ILE A 15 1.27 -5.87 40.69
C ILE A 15 1.63 -6.24 39.25
N TYR A 16 1.22 -7.42 38.78
CA TYR A 16 1.38 -7.80 37.38
C TYR A 16 0.63 -6.83 36.47
N TYR A 17 -0.60 -6.42 36.77
CA TYR A 17 -1.37 -5.47 35.98
C TYR A 17 -0.70 -4.09 35.89
N PHE A 18 -0.13 -3.58 36.99
CA PHE A 18 0.58 -2.29 37.00
C PHE A 18 1.99 -2.38 36.39
N LEU A 19 2.71 -3.49 36.55
CA LEU A 19 4.02 -3.72 35.93
C LEU A 19 3.92 -4.11 34.44
N SER A 20 2.82 -4.75 34.04
CA SER A 20 2.52 -5.13 32.65
C SER A 20 1.76 -4.08 31.87
N ARG A 21 1.35 -2.97 32.52
CA ARG A 21 0.94 -1.73 31.85
C ARG A 21 2.13 -1.21 31.05
N LYS A 22 2.29 -1.77 29.84
CA LYS A 22 3.22 -1.25 28.85
C LYS A 22 2.80 0.20 28.59
N LYS A 23 3.69 1.13 28.91
CA LYS A 23 3.59 2.51 28.46
C LYS A 23 3.34 2.47 26.95
N GLU A 24 2.45 3.31 26.43
CA GLU A 24 2.25 3.44 24.99
C GLU A 24 3.58 3.84 24.37
N GLU A 25 4.27 2.87 23.76
CA GLU A 25 5.50 3.13 23.04
C GLU A 25 5.13 3.60 21.64
N THR A 26 5.31 4.89 21.38
CA THR A 26 5.27 5.45 20.03
C THR A 26 6.60 5.24 19.33
N LEU A 27 6.56 5.14 18.00
CA LEU A 27 7.77 5.30 17.21
C LEU A 27 8.20 6.76 17.25
N PRO A 28 9.51 7.04 17.41
CA PRO A 28 9.98 8.41 17.31
C PRO A 28 9.73 8.94 15.89
N PHE A 29 9.23 10.17 15.80
CA PHE A 29 9.22 10.93 14.56
C PHE A 29 10.66 11.06 14.05
N LYS A 30 10.90 10.71 12.78
CA LYS A 30 12.22 10.76 12.16
C LYS A 30 12.34 12.03 11.33
N GLU A 31 12.84 13.10 11.92
CA GLU A 31 13.25 14.28 11.17
C GLU A 31 14.55 13.97 10.44
N GLY A 32 14.54 14.04 9.10
CA GLY A 32 15.69 13.75 8.24
C GLY A 32 16.01 14.89 7.27
N TRP A 33 17.19 14.81 6.65
CA TRP A 33 17.52 15.56 5.43
C TRP A 33 17.87 14.57 4.32
N TRP A 34 16.95 14.40 3.39
CA TRP A 34 17.01 13.45 2.27
C TRP A 34 17.43 14.11 0.95
N GLY A 35 17.58 15.44 0.97
CA GLY A 35 18.13 16.21 -0.14
C GLY A 35 19.62 15.94 -0.37
N LYS A 36 20.12 16.43 -1.51
CA LYS A 36 21.55 16.37 -1.85
C LYS A 36 22.39 17.12 -0.82
N GLY A 37 23.58 16.60 -0.53
CA GLY A 37 24.55 17.26 0.34
C GLY A 37 24.11 17.41 1.80
N GLN A 38 24.63 18.44 2.46
CA GLN A 38 24.29 18.81 3.83
C GLN A 38 23.00 19.64 3.86
N LYS A 39 22.26 19.59 4.98
CA LYS A 39 21.07 20.42 5.20
C LYS A 39 21.52 21.90 5.18
N PRO A 40 20.92 22.76 4.35
CA PRO A 40 21.22 24.19 4.36
C PRO A 40 20.86 24.83 5.71
N ASP A 41 21.54 25.92 6.08
CA ASP A 41 21.22 26.71 7.27
C ASP A 41 19.93 27.53 7.11
N ALA A 42 19.55 27.82 5.87
CA ALA A 42 18.31 28.54 5.55
C ALA A 42 17.07 27.65 5.78
N GLU A 43 15.95 28.28 6.14
CA GLU A 43 14.67 27.58 6.24
C GLU A 43 14.26 26.96 4.91
N GLU A 44 13.64 25.78 4.97
CA GLU A 44 13.13 25.09 3.78
C GLU A 44 11.91 25.83 3.22
N ASP A 45 11.84 25.96 1.89
CA ASP A 45 10.64 26.48 1.21
C ASP A 45 9.45 25.54 1.46
N THR A 46 8.51 26.02 2.28
CA THR A 46 7.34 25.24 2.69
C THR A 46 6.14 25.39 1.75
N SER A 47 6.28 26.14 0.65
CA SER A 47 5.19 26.41 -0.29
C SER A 47 4.60 25.13 -0.90
N ILE A 48 3.29 25.15 -1.12
CA ILE A 48 2.55 24.11 -1.85
C ILE A 48 2.31 24.64 -3.26
N ARG A 49 2.97 24.02 -4.25
CA ARG A 49 3.01 24.50 -5.63
C ARG A 49 2.16 23.59 -6.52
N PRO A 50 1.28 24.14 -7.38
CA PRO A 50 0.55 23.32 -8.36
C PRO A 50 1.51 22.52 -9.23
N PHE A 51 1.10 21.30 -9.57
CA PHE A 51 1.83 20.39 -10.45
C PHE A 51 0.89 19.87 -11.53
N LYS A 52 1.40 19.72 -12.75
CA LYS A 52 0.72 19.04 -13.86
C LYS A 52 1.66 18.00 -14.43
N VAL A 53 1.11 16.84 -14.74
CA VAL A 53 1.81 15.82 -15.52
C VAL A 53 1.92 16.31 -16.95
N GLU A 54 3.14 16.43 -17.44
CA GLU A 54 3.43 16.81 -18.82
C GLU A 54 4.63 15.99 -19.30
N THR A 55 4.69 15.75 -20.60
CA THR A 55 5.82 15.08 -21.26
C THR A 55 6.15 15.82 -22.54
N THR A 56 7.43 15.93 -22.84
CA THR A 56 7.94 16.51 -24.08
C THR A 56 7.76 15.54 -25.24
N GLU A 57 7.71 16.08 -26.46
CA GLU A 57 7.68 15.25 -27.68
C GLU A 57 8.99 14.45 -27.84
N GLU A 58 10.11 14.93 -27.28
CA GLU A 58 11.39 14.21 -27.28
C GLU A 58 11.32 12.93 -26.43
N GLU A 59 10.79 13.01 -25.19
CA GLU A 59 10.61 11.85 -24.31
C GLU A 59 9.71 10.78 -24.95
N LEU A 60 8.63 11.20 -25.63
CA LEU A 60 7.74 10.26 -26.32
C LEU A 60 8.38 9.68 -27.59
N SER A 61 9.12 10.50 -28.34
CA SER A 61 9.85 10.02 -29.53
C SER A 61 10.92 9.00 -29.14
N ASP A 62 11.63 9.21 -28.04
CA ASP A 62 12.58 8.24 -27.49
C ASP A 62 11.89 6.92 -27.10
N LEU A 63 10.76 7.00 -26.39
CA LEU A 63 9.95 5.83 -26.05
C LEU A 63 9.56 5.03 -27.30
N PHE A 64 8.94 5.67 -28.30
CA PHE A 64 8.48 4.97 -29.50
C PHE A 64 9.63 4.35 -30.29
N ARG A 65 10.76 5.07 -30.42
CA ARG A 65 11.98 4.54 -31.05
C ARG A 65 12.47 3.27 -30.36
N ARG A 66 12.45 3.21 -29.02
CA ARG A 66 12.85 2.02 -28.25
C ARG A 66 11.85 0.88 -28.39
N LEU A 67 10.55 1.18 -28.42
CA LEU A 67 9.50 0.18 -28.67
C LEU A 67 9.61 -0.42 -30.09
N ASP A 68 10.00 0.37 -31.09
CA ASP A 68 10.25 -0.09 -32.47
C ASP A 68 11.43 -1.04 -32.58
N GLN A 69 12.48 -0.82 -31.78
CA GLN A 69 13.72 -1.59 -31.82
C GLN A 69 13.74 -2.77 -30.84
N ALA A 70 12.59 -3.07 -30.21
CA ALA A 70 12.48 -4.11 -29.22
C ALA A 70 12.84 -5.50 -29.77
N ARG A 71 13.66 -6.23 -29.03
CA ARG A 71 14.03 -7.62 -29.33
C ARG A 71 13.27 -8.55 -28.39
N PHE A 72 12.55 -9.50 -28.95
CA PHE A 72 11.79 -10.51 -28.22
C PHE A 72 12.46 -11.88 -28.30
N THR A 73 12.31 -12.67 -27.25
CA THR A 73 12.69 -14.09 -27.22
C THR A 73 11.42 -14.92 -27.29
N GLU A 74 11.42 -15.98 -28.09
CA GLU A 74 10.27 -16.90 -28.14
C GLU A 74 10.05 -17.60 -26.79
N PRO A 75 8.80 -17.74 -26.33
CA PRO A 75 8.52 -18.42 -25.08
C PRO A 75 8.64 -19.93 -25.28
N LEU A 76 8.80 -20.67 -24.18
CA LEU A 76 8.67 -22.13 -24.21
C LEU A 76 7.22 -22.51 -24.55
N GLU A 77 7.03 -23.60 -25.30
CA GLU A 77 5.71 -24.14 -25.61
C GLU A 77 4.93 -24.44 -24.32
N ASN A 78 3.66 -24.04 -24.27
CA ASN A 78 2.75 -24.26 -23.14
C ASN A 78 3.26 -23.71 -21.78
N SER A 79 4.17 -22.74 -21.78
CA SER A 79 4.69 -22.13 -20.54
C SER A 79 3.72 -21.14 -19.89
N TYR A 80 2.70 -20.67 -20.63
CA TYR A 80 1.74 -19.67 -20.18
C TYR A 80 2.46 -18.48 -19.51
N PHE A 81 2.10 -18.14 -18.27
CA PHE A 81 2.75 -17.12 -17.44
C PHE A 81 3.60 -17.72 -16.30
N HIS A 82 3.81 -19.04 -16.28
CA HIS A 82 4.59 -19.72 -15.23
C HIS A 82 6.08 -19.37 -15.24
N TYR A 83 6.58 -18.84 -16.36
CA TYR A 83 7.97 -18.37 -16.53
C TYR A 83 8.08 -16.83 -16.54
N GLY A 84 7.03 -16.14 -16.09
CA GLY A 84 6.87 -14.69 -16.17
C GLY A 84 6.03 -14.26 -17.38
N THR A 85 6.00 -12.96 -17.68
CA THR A 85 5.21 -12.40 -18.78
C THR A 85 5.51 -13.10 -20.10
N ASN A 86 4.49 -13.74 -20.69
CA ASN A 86 4.62 -14.43 -21.96
C ASN A 86 4.95 -13.45 -23.10
N SER A 87 5.99 -13.72 -23.90
CA SER A 87 6.45 -12.79 -24.93
C SER A 87 5.50 -12.67 -26.13
N VAL A 88 4.63 -13.66 -26.39
CA VAL A 88 3.56 -13.53 -27.40
C VAL A 88 2.54 -12.50 -26.94
N TYR A 89 2.09 -12.58 -25.69
CA TYR A 89 1.20 -11.58 -25.12
C TYR A 89 1.85 -10.20 -25.00
N LEU A 90 3.11 -10.14 -24.56
CA LEU A 90 3.85 -8.88 -24.48
C LEU A 90 3.91 -8.17 -25.85
N ARG A 91 4.10 -8.90 -26.95
CA ARG A 91 4.05 -8.32 -28.30
C ARG A 91 2.70 -7.70 -28.63
N LYS A 92 1.58 -8.29 -28.18
CA LYS A 92 0.24 -7.67 -28.28
C LYS A 92 0.18 -6.36 -27.50
N VAL A 93 0.66 -6.34 -26.26
CA VAL A 93 0.69 -5.13 -25.43
C VAL A 93 1.55 -4.04 -26.07
N ILE A 94 2.76 -4.36 -26.52
CA ILE A 94 3.65 -3.39 -27.18
C ILE A 94 3.03 -2.88 -28.48
N SER A 95 2.38 -3.75 -29.27
CA SER A 95 1.65 -3.32 -30.46
C SER A 95 0.51 -2.34 -30.12
N TYR A 96 -0.25 -2.61 -29.05
CA TYR A 96 -1.27 -1.67 -28.58
C TYR A 96 -0.66 -0.35 -28.11
N TRP A 97 0.43 -0.41 -27.34
CA TRP A 97 1.13 0.78 -26.83
C TRP A 97 1.61 1.68 -27.96
N LYS A 98 2.13 1.10 -29.04
CA LYS A 98 2.62 1.86 -30.21
C LYS A 98 1.50 2.46 -31.05
N ASN A 99 0.43 1.70 -31.27
CA ASN A 99 -0.51 1.99 -32.35
C ASN A 99 -1.87 2.53 -31.86
N GLN A 100 -2.22 2.34 -30.59
CA GLN A 100 -3.56 2.61 -30.07
C GLN A 100 -3.57 3.39 -28.76
N PHE A 101 -2.62 3.12 -27.86
CA PHE A 101 -2.52 3.82 -26.59
C PHE A 101 -2.25 5.31 -26.80
N ASN A 102 -3.11 6.15 -26.24
CA ASN A 102 -3.01 7.61 -26.38
C ASN A 102 -2.54 8.24 -25.07
N TRP A 103 -1.23 8.44 -24.95
CA TRP A 103 -0.65 9.05 -23.75
C TRP A 103 -1.19 10.46 -23.47
N LYS A 104 -1.44 11.29 -24.50
CA LYS A 104 -2.00 12.64 -24.30
C LYS A 104 -3.37 12.60 -23.62
N LYS A 105 -4.22 11.66 -24.02
CA LYS A 105 -5.51 11.40 -23.36
C LYS A 105 -5.32 10.94 -21.90
N GLN A 106 -4.34 10.08 -21.64
CA GLN A 106 -4.05 9.65 -20.26
C GLN A 106 -3.50 10.78 -19.39
N VAL A 107 -2.71 11.70 -19.96
CA VAL A 107 -2.28 12.92 -19.28
C VAL A 107 -3.49 13.80 -18.90
N GLU A 108 -4.50 13.92 -19.77
CA GLU A 108 -5.76 14.61 -19.43
C GLU A 108 -6.49 13.92 -18.27
N VAL A 109 -6.54 12.58 -18.26
CA VAL A 109 -7.10 11.80 -17.15
C VAL A 109 -6.32 12.06 -15.87
N LEU A 110 -4.99 11.97 -15.89
CA LEU A 110 -4.12 12.22 -14.73
C LEU A 110 -4.32 13.64 -14.18
N ASN A 111 -4.37 14.64 -15.06
CA ASN A 111 -4.55 16.05 -14.69
C ASN A 111 -5.99 16.45 -14.38
N LYS A 112 -6.97 15.54 -14.44
CA LYS A 112 -8.35 15.80 -14.02
C LYS A 112 -8.42 16.22 -12.55
N TYR A 113 -7.58 15.63 -11.70
CA TYR A 113 -7.51 15.97 -10.28
C TYR A 113 -6.38 16.96 -9.99
N PRO A 114 -6.59 17.91 -9.05
CA PRO A 114 -5.54 18.82 -8.62
C PRO A 114 -4.34 18.06 -8.04
N GLN A 115 -3.15 18.38 -8.54
CA GLN A 115 -1.89 17.81 -8.10
C GLN A 115 -0.95 18.93 -7.66
N PHE A 116 -0.06 18.60 -6.72
CA PHE A 116 0.83 19.56 -6.09
C PHE A 116 2.19 18.95 -5.79
N LYS A 117 3.18 19.83 -5.58
CA LYS A 117 4.47 19.52 -4.98
C LYS A 117 4.75 20.46 -3.82
N THR A 118 5.39 19.93 -2.78
CA THR A 118 5.93 20.73 -1.66
C THR A 118 7.24 20.08 -1.18
N LYS A 119 8.19 20.89 -0.69
CA LYS A 119 9.41 20.35 -0.10
C LYS A 119 9.15 19.90 1.33
N ILE A 120 9.60 18.70 1.63
CA ILE A 120 9.59 18.10 2.95
C ILE A 120 10.92 17.39 3.15
N GLN A 121 11.67 17.80 4.17
CA GLN A 121 12.92 17.13 4.57
C GLN A 121 13.96 17.04 3.44
N GLY A 122 14.02 18.07 2.60
CA GLY A 122 14.99 18.23 1.52
C GLY A 122 14.63 17.62 0.18
N ILE A 123 13.43 17.05 0.03
CA ILE A 123 12.96 16.43 -1.22
C ILE A 123 11.56 16.94 -1.60
N ASP A 124 11.30 17.06 -2.90
CA ASP A 124 9.98 17.43 -3.43
C ASP A 124 9.00 16.27 -3.39
N ILE A 125 7.90 16.44 -2.66
CA ILE A 125 6.84 15.42 -2.51
C ILE A 125 5.66 15.78 -3.40
N HIS A 126 5.36 14.89 -4.34
CA HIS A 126 4.17 14.96 -5.18
C HIS A 126 2.96 14.35 -4.47
N PHE A 127 1.80 14.99 -4.61
CA PHE A 127 0.52 14.43 -4.17
C PHE A 127 -0.66 14.94 -4.99
N VAL A 128 -1.65 14.06 -5.18
CA VAL A 128 -3.01 14.44 -5.61
C VAL A 128 -3.80 14.89 -4.40
N HIS A 129 -4.57 15.98 -4.53
CA HIS A 129 -5.45 16.47 -3.47
C HIS A 129 -6.85 16.76 -4.03
N VAL A 130 -7.83 15.93 -3.66
CA VAL A 130 -9.20 16.01 -4.17
C VAL A 130 -10.15 16.39 -3.04
N LYS A 131 -10.72 17.60 -3.16
CA LYS A 131 -11.80 18.07 -2.30
C LYS A 131 -13.14 17.53 -2.80
N PRO A 132 -14.10 17.27 -1.89
CA PRO A 132 -15.45 16.92 -2.31
C PRO A 132 -16.10 18.07 -3.11
N PRO A 133 -16.82 17.78 -4.21
CA PRO A 133 -17.44 18.81 -5.04
C PRO A 133 -18.59 19.52 -4.33
N ARG A 134 -19.21 18.86 -3.34
CA ARG A 134 -20.28 19.39 -2.50
C ARG A 134 -20.17 18.79 -1.10
N LEU A 135 -20.49 19.60 -0.09
CA LEU A 135 -20.70 19.16 1.28
C LEU A 135 -22.12 19.53 1.73
N PRO A 136 -22.87 18.62 2.38
CA PRO A 136 -24.11 18.96 3.05
C PRO A 136 -23.88 20.02 4.14
N GLU A 137 -24.92 20.82 4.41
CA GLU A 137 -24.85 21.84 5.44
C GLU A 137 -24.53 21.23 6.82
N GLY A 138 -23.60 21.84 7.55
CA GLY A 138 -23.17 21.35 8.86
C GLY A 138 -22.23 20.14 8.84
N GLN A 139 -21.82 19.63 7.67
CA GLN A 139 -20.82 18.57 7.55
C GLN A 139 -19.44 19.12 7.16
N SER A 140 -18.40 18.48 7.67
CA SER A 140 -17.01 18.67 7.23
C SER A 140 -16.48 17.43 6.52
N ALA A 141 -15.66 17.65 5.49
CA ALA A 141 -14.93 16.59 4.83
C ALA A 141 -13.93 15.96 5.80
N LYS A 142 -13.81 14.64 5.77
CA LYS A 142 -12.82 13.89 6.56
C LYS A 142 -11.53 13.77 5.76
N PRO A 143 -10.38 14.21 6.27
CA PRO A 143 -9.13 14.05 5.56
C PRO A 143 -8.74 12.57 5.51
N LEU A 144 -8.47 12.04 4.33
CA LEU A 144 -8.07 10.66 4.10
C LEU A 144 -6.78 10.62 3.28
N LEU A 145 -5.70 10.18 3.92
CA LEU A 145 -4.43 9.86 3.28
C LEU A 145 -4.51 8.45 2.67
N MET A 146 -4.31 8.30 1.36
CA MET A 146 -4.27 7.00 0.67
C MET A 146 -2.88 6.77 0.07
N VAL A 147 -2.18 5.72 0.52
CA VAL A 147 -0.80 5.45 0.12
C VAL A 147 -0.74 4.17 -0.72
N HIS A 148 -0.18 4.29 -1.93
CA HIS A 148 -0.05 3.20 -2.90
C HIS A 148 1.10 2.24 -2.59
N GLY A 149 1.28 1.22 -3.43
CA GLY A 149 2.36 0.23 -3.35
C GLY A 149 3.35 0.26 -4.50
N TRP A 150 4.17 -0.79 -4.59
CA TRP A 150 4.95 -1.19 -5.75
C TRP A 150 4.34 -2.47 -6.36
N PRO A 151 4.28 -2.65 -7.70
CA PRO A 151 4.68 -1.72 -8.76
C PRO A 151 3.55 -0.77 -9.16
N GLY A 152 2.68 -0.42 -8.21
CA GLY A 152 1.59 0.51 -8.41
C GLY A 152 2.02 1.98 -8.34
N SER A 153 1.05 2.89 -8.31
CA SER A 153 1.26 4.33 -8.22
C SER A 153 0.00 5.02 -7.69
N PHE A 154 0.08 6.33 -7.46
CA PHE A 154 -1.08 7.13 -7.07
C PHE A 154 -2.28 7.02 -8.06
N TYR A 155 -2.03 6.57 -9.30
CA TYR A 155 -3.07 6.32 -10.30
C TYR A 155 -4.07 5.21 -9.90
N GLU A 156 -3.65 4.25 -9.06
CA GLU A 156 -4.52 3.17 -8.57
C GLU A 156 -5.80 3.70 -7.90
N PHE A 157 -5.74 4.91 -7.35
CA PHE A 157 -6.86 5.52 -6.63
C PHE A 157 -7.83 6.30 -7.52
N TYR A 158 -7.56 6.48 -8.81
CA TYR A 158 -8.38 7.35 -9.67
C TYR A 158 -9.84 6.88 -9.78
N LYS A 159 -10.05 5.55 -9.79
CA LYS A 159 -11.39 4.96 -9.84
C LYS A 159 -12.11 4.99 -8.50
N ILE A 160 -11.38 5.00 -7.36
CA ILE A 160 -12.00 4.98 -6.03
C ILE A 160 -12.36 6.39 -5.52
N ILE A 161 -11.59 7.42 -5.91
CA ILE A 161 -11.78 8.81 -5.46
C ILE A 161 -13.24 9.28 -5.53
N PRO A 162 -13.98 9.11 -6.65
CA PRO A 162 -15.36 9.58 -6.74
C PRO A 162 -16.30 8.99 -5.68
N PHE A 163 -16.12 7.72 -5.31
CA PHE A 163 -16.93 7.06 -4.28
C PHE A 163 -16.67 7.58 -2.87
N LEU A 164 -15.53 8.25 -2.65
CA LEU A 164 -15.10 8.79 -1.36
C LEU A 164 -15.39 10.29 -1.24
N THR A 165 -15.22 11.04 -2.34
CA THR A 165 -15.40 12.50 -2.38
C THR A 165 -16.82 12.91 -2.74
N ASP A 166 -17.58 12.07 -3.46
CA ASP A 166 -18.98 12.32 -3.82
C ASP A 166 -19.84 11.04 -3.72
N PRO A 167 -19.92 10.43 -2.51
CA PRO A 167 -20.59 9.13 -2.34
C PRO A 167 -22.05 9.13 -2.81
N ALA A 168 -22.82 10.20 -2.57
CA ALA A 168 -24.24 10.28 -2.93
C ALA A 168 -24.48 10.13 -4.44
N SER A 169 -23.69 10.82 -5.27
CA SER A 169 -23.80 10.73 -6.73
C SER A 169 -23.46 9.34 -7.27
N HIS A 170 -22.82 8.50 -6.45
CA HIS A 170 -22.42 7.14 -6.79
C HIS A 170 -23.23 6.06 -6.05
N GLY A 171 -24.34 6.41 -5.38
CA GLY A 171 -25.23 5.45 -4.72
C GLY A 171 -24.77 4.98 -3.34
N PHE A 172 -23.85 5.71 -2.71
CA PHE A 172 -23.38 5.48 -1.34
C PHE A 172 -24.00 6.50 -0.38
N SER A 173 -23.95 6.19 0.92
CA SER A 173 -24.35 7.13 1.98
C SER A 173 -23.40 8.34 2.02
N ASP A 174 -23.94 9.55 2.16
CA ASP A 174 -23.21 10.79 2.36
C ASP A 174 -22.99 11.14 3.84
N GLU A 175 -23.22 10.20 4.77
CA GLU A 175 -22.89 10.37 6.20
C GLU A 175 -21.40 10.68 6.41
N HIS A 176 -20.55 10.15 5.53
CA HIS A 176 -19.10 10.35 5.56
C HIS A 176 -18.59 10.69 4.16
N ILE A 177 -18.14 11.93 4.00
CA ILE A 177 -17.53 12.45 2.78
C ILE A 177 -16.06 12.75 3.08
N PHE A 178 -15.17 12.40 2.15
CA PHE A 178 -13.73 12.58 2.31
C PHE A 178 -13.18 13.71 1.45
N GLU A 179 -12.12 14.32 1.95
CA GLU A 179 -11.11 15.04 1.17
C GLU A 179 -9.90 14.11 1.09
N VAL A 180 -9.50 13.74 -0.13
CA VAL A 180 -8.58 12.63 -0.38
C VAL A 180 -7.20 13.15 -0.79
N ILE A 181 -6.16 12.64 -0.14
CA ILE A 181 -4.76 12.97 -0.39
C ILE A 181 -4.03 11.70 -0.81
N CYS A 182 -3.52 11.66 -2.04
CA CYS A 182 -2.78 10.51 -2.57
C CYS A 182 -1.34 10.93 -2.93
N PRO A 183 -0.37 10.82 -2.01
CA PRO A 183 1.02 11.14 -2.32
C PRO A 183 1.66 10.04 -3.17
N SER A 184 2.64 10.43 -4.00
CA SER A 184 3.62 9.47 -4.49
C SER A 184 4.67 9.20 -3.40
N ILE A 185 4.97 7.93 -3.14
CA ILE A 185 6.05 7.54 -2.21
C ILE A 185 7.37 8.18 -2.68
N PRO A 186 8.22 8.71 -1.78
CA PRO A 186 9.54 9.24 -2.18
C PRO A 186 10.34 8.22 -3.01
N GLY A 187 10.76 8.63 -4.20
CA GLY A 187 11.38 7.74 -5.20
C GLY A 187 10.42 6.98 -6.10
N PHE A 188 9.11 7.26 -6.04
CA PHE A 188 8.08 6.73 -6.90
C PHE A 188 7.34 7.87 -7.61
N GLY A 189 6.83 7.59 -8.81
CA GLY A 189 6.03 8.53 -9.59
C GLY A 189 6.72 9.89 -9.69
N PHE A 190 6.02 10.95 -9.32
CA PHE A 190 6.54 12.32 -9.44
C PHE A 190 7.17 12.88 -8.15
N SER A 191 7.29 12.07 -7.08
CA SER A 191 8.02 12.45 -5.87
C SER A 191 9.52 12.25 -6.08
N GLU A 192 10.31 13.23 -5.65
CA GLU A 192 11.76 13.17 -5.73
C GLU A 192 12.32 11.97 -4.97
N ALA A 193 13.31 11.30 -5.56
CA ALA A 193 14.00 10.19 -4.92
C ALA A 193 14.89 10.69 -3.78
N PRO A 194 14.89 10.01 -2.61
CA PRO A 194 15.87 10.28 -1.57
C PRO A 194 17.31 10.17 -2.10
N HIS A 195 18.15 11.15 -1.77
CA HIS A 195 19.56 11.19 -2.18
C HIS A 195 20.50 10.49 -1.18
N LYS A 196 19.95 9.92 -0.11
CA LYS A 196 20.69 9.27 0.96
C LYS A 196 20.13 7.88 1.27
N LYS A 197 21.02 7.02 1.75
CA LYS A 197 20.69 5.69 2.29
C LYS A 197 19.82 5.81 3.54
N ASP A 198 19.25 4.68 3.96
CA ASP A 198 18.42 4.54 5.17
C ASP A 198 17.05 5.26 5.08
N PHE A 199 16.58 5.57 3.87
CA PHE A 199 15.20 6.00 3.61
C PHE A 199 14.26 4.79 3.56
N ASP A 200 13.81 4.37 4.74
CA ASP A 200 12.88 3.27 4.96
C ASP A 200 11.41 3.73 5.07
N SER A 201 10.50 2.79 5.33
CA SER A 201 9.07 3.08 5.53
C SER A 201 8.76 3.95 6.75
N VAL A 202 9.62 3.98 7.77
CA VAL A 202 9.48 4.89 8.92
C VAL A 202 9.80 6.33 8.50
N SER A 203 10.79 6.49 7.62
CA SER A 203 11.15 7.79 7.01
C SER A 203 10.02 8.29 6.12
N ALA A 204 9.46 7.44 5.25
CA ALA A 204 8.31 7.78 4.43
C ALA A 204 7.07 8.17 5.26
N ALA A 205 6.79 7.44 6.34
CA ALA A 205 5.71 7.79 7.27
C ALA A 205 5.92 9.16 7.93
N SER A 206 7.16 9.51 8.29
CA SER A 206 7.49 10.83 8.86
C SER A 206 7.29 11.95 7.84
N VAL A 207 7.70 11.74 6.59
CA VAL A 207 7.45 12.68 5.47
C VAL A 207 5.95 12.88 5.25
N PHE A 208 5.15 11.82 5.24
CA PHE A 208 3.70 11.93 5.05
C PHE A 208 2.97 12.50 6.27
N TYR A 209 3.47 12.27 7.48
CA TYR A 209 2.97 12.97 8.66
C TYR A 209 3.15 14.48 8.52
N GLU A 210 4.35 14.91 8.13
CA GLU A 210 4.65 16.33 7.91
C GLU A 210 3.82 16.91 6.75
N LEU A 211 3.58 16.14 5.68
CA LEU A 211 2.69 16.53 4.59
C LEU A 211 1.28 16.83 5.11
N MET A 212 0.70 15.92 5.91
CA MET A 212 -0.65 16.11 6.46
C MET A 212 -0.72 17.34 7.37
N LEU A 213 0.29 17.57 8.21
CA LEU A 213 0.38 18.78 9.03
C LEU A 213 0.52 20.05 8.19
N ARG A 214 1.34 20.01 7.11
CA ARG A 214 1.53 21.14 6.18
C ARG A 214 0.23 21.51 5.47
N LEU A 215 -0.62 20.53 5.19
CA LEU A 215 -1.95 20.72 4.63
C LEU A 215 -3.00 21.20 5.65
N GLY A 216 -2.63 21.31 6.93
CA GLY A 216 -3.49 21.78 8.01
C GLY A 216 -4.32 20.69 8.68
N PHE A 217 -4.03 19.41 8.42
CA PHE A 217 -4.79 18.29 9.00
C PHE A 217 -4.14 17.79 10.29
N SER A 218 -4.70 18.20 11.43
CA SER A 218 -4.27 17.72 12.76
C SER A 218 -4.86 16.36 13.12
N GLU A 219 -5.99 15.96 12.54
CA GLU A 219 -6.58 14.64 12.72
C GLU A 219 -7.04 14.12 11.35
N PHE A 220 -6.66 12.90 10.99
CA PHE A 220 -6.99 12.33 9.68
C PHE A 220 -7.14 10.81 9.73
N TYR A 221 -7.65 10.23 8.65
CA TYR A 221 -7.66 8.79 8.39
C TYR A 221 -6.51 8.42 7.46
N ALA A 222 -5.99 7.21 7.57
CA ALA A 222 -4.99 6.68 6.65
C ALA A 222 -5.46 5.34 6.07
N GLN A 223 -5.19 5.13 4.77
CA GLN A 223 -5.48 3.91 4.05
C GLN A 223 -4.25 3.45 3.26
N GLY A 224 -3.96 2.14 3.26
CA GLY A 224 -2.90 1.60 2.41
C GLY A 224 -2.89 0.08 2.27
N GLY A 225 -2.38 -0.38 1.12
CA GLY A 225 -1.97 -1.75 0.84
C GLY A 225 -0.47 -1.81 0.52
N ASP A 226 0.12 -3.00 0.37
CA ASP A 226 1.54 -3.16 -0.01
C ASP A 226 2.53 -2.28 0.81
N CYS A 227 3.41 -1.50 0.17
CA CYS A 227 4.28 -0.52 0.81
C CYS A 227 3.49 0.52 1.60
N GLY A 228 2.34 0.94 1.08
CA GLY A 228 1.40 1.84 1.75
C GLY A 228 0.84 1.26 3.05
N TRP A 229 0.62 -0.05 3.14
CA TRP A 229 0.25 -0.71 4.40
C TRP A 229 1.33 -0.48 5.46
N LEU A 230 2.60 -0.70 5.11
CA LEU A 230 3.71 -0.56 6.04
C LEU A 230 3.90 0.91 6.46
N ILE A 231 3.80 1.83 5.50
CA ILE A 231 3.90 3.27 5.75
C ILE A 231 2.76 3.76 6.66
N CYS A 232 1.51 3.43 6.35
CA CYS A 232 0.35 3.84 7.15
C CYS A 232 0.36 3.18 8.55
N THR A 233 0.85 1.95 8.67
CA THR A 233 1.09 1.29 9.96
C THR A 233 2.12 2.07 10.79
N ASN A 234 3.25 2.44 10.20
CA ASN A 234 4.28 3.23 10.88
C ASN A 234 3.77 4.63 11.25
N LEU A 235 2.96 5.25 10.39
CA LEU A 235 2.33 6.54 10.66
C LEU A 235 1.43 6.49 11.90
N ALA A 236 0.62 5.44 12.03
CA ALA A 236 -0.22 5.19 13.21
C ALA A 236 0.60 4.92 14.49
N GLN A 237 1.87 4.51 14.37
CA GLN A 237 2.78 4.32 15.49
C GLN A 237 3.56 5.59 15.86
N ILE A 238 3.84 6.45 14.88
CA ILE A 238 4.53 7.73 15.07
C ILE A 238 3.59 8.76 15.70
N ALA A 239 2.38 8.90 15.14
CA ALA A 239 1.44 9.95 15.50
C ALA A 239 0.04 9.39 15.83
N PRO A 240 -0.11 8.46 16.80
CA PRO A 240 -1.41 7.86 17.11
C PRO A 240 -2.47 8.90 17.50
N ASN A 241 -2.08 10.01 18.12
CA ASN A 241 -2.99 11.09 18.54
C ASN A 241 -3.54 11.92 17.36
N HIS A 242 -2.89 11.86 16.20
CA HIS A 242 -3.34 12.55 14.99
C HIS A 242 -4.10 11.59 14.05
N MET A 243 -4.24 10.32 14.45
CA MET A 243 -4.83 9.27 13.62
C MET A 243 -6.21 8.86 14.12
N LYS A 244 -7.26 9.29 13.41
CA LYS A 244 -8.64 8.91 13.73
C LYS A 244 -8.88 7.43 13.47
N GLY A 245 -8.27 6.87 12.43
CA GLY A 245 -8.40 5.47 12.07
C GLY A 245 -7.44 5.04 10.97
N LEU A 246 -7.06 3.77 10.99
CA LEU A 246 -6.19 3.11 10.02
C LEU A 246 -6.99 2.05 9.25
N HIS A 247 -7.10 2.17 7.93
CA HIS A 247 -7.74 1.18 7.07
C HIS A 247 -6.69 0.47 6.22
N LEU A 248 -6.73 -0.86 6.17
CA LEU A 248 -5.73 -1.66 5.46
C LEU A 248 -6.41 -2.67 4.55
N ASN A 249 -5.88 -2.88 3.35
CA ASN A 249 -6.25 -4.00 2.48
C ASN A 249 -5.15 -5.06 2.34
N PHE A 250 -4.01 -4.83 2.99
CA PHE A 250 -2.92 -5.77 3.15
C PHE A 250 -2.43 -5.67 4.59
N ALA A 251 -2.09 -6.78 5.24
CA ALA A 251 -1.58 -6.77 6.60
C ALA A 251 -0.71 -7.99 6.85
N LEU A 252 0.61 -7.82 6.85
CA LEU A 252 1.56 -8.91 7.12
C LEU A 252 1.96 -8.95 8.60
N VAL A 253 2.05 -10.17 9.16
CA VAL A 253 2.65 -10.42 10.48
C VAL A 253 4.05 -10.99 10.29
N THR A 254 5.08 -10.19 10.56
CA THR A 254 6.49 -10.59 10.31
C THR A 254 7.13 -11.38 11.45
N LYS A 255 6.55 -11.36 12.67
CA LYS A 255 7.05 -12.11 13.82
C LYS A 255 6.18 -13.33 14.14
N LEU A 256 6.62 -14.49 13.67
CA LEU A 256 5.99 -15.78 13.98
C LEU A 256 6.57 -16.37 15.27
N GLY A 257 5.84 -16.23 16.38
CA GLY A 257 6.16 -16.89 17.65
C GLY A 257 5.64 -18.34 17.73
N PHE A 258 5.93 -19.01 18.85
CA PHE A 258 5.49 -20.41 19.11
C PHE A 258 3.99 -20.63 18.87
N ALA A 259 3.14 -19.69 19.29
CA ALA A 259 1.69 -19.79 19.07
C ALA A 259 1.30 -19.81 17.57
N HIS A 260 2.04 -19.11 16.71
CA HIS A 260 1.80 -19.13 15.27
C HIS A 260 2.22 -20.47 14.68
N ALA A 261 3.39 -20.99 15.07
CA ALA A 261 3.86 -22.31 14.66
C ALA A 261 2.84 -23.41 15.05
N LEU A 262 2.31 -23.35 16.27
CA LEU A 262 1.27 -24.27 16.72
C LEU A 262 -0.02 -24.12 15.90
N SER A 263 -0.43 -22.89 15.57
CA SER A 263 -1.60 -22.64 14.72
C SER A 263 -1.41 -23.11 13.27
N ILE A 264 -0.18 -23.09 12.74
CA ILE A 264 0.17 -23.63 11.42
C ILE A 264 0.10 -25.16 11.44
N LEU A 265 0.50 -25.81 12.53
CA LEU A 265 0.47 -27.29 12.61
C LEU A 265 -0.95 -27.83 12.88
N LEU A 266 -1.69 -27.18 13.79
CA LEU A 266 -2.95 -27.70 14.30
C LEU A 266 -4.18 -26.96 13.78
N GLY A 267 -4.03 -25.77 13.17
CA GLY A 267 -5.15 -24.91 12.80
C GLY A 267 -6.09 -25.49 11.74
N ARG A 268 -5.61 -26.44 10.92
CA ARG A 268 -6.48 -27.22 10.00
C ARG A 268 -7.43 -28.15 10.75
N TYR A 269 -6.97 -28.74 11.86
CA TYR A 269 -7.71 -29.77 12.59
C TYR A 269 -8.48 -29.20 13.78
N LEU A 270 -7.98 -28.12 14.38
CA LEU A 270 -8.53 -27.46 15.56
C LEU A 270 -8.65 -25.93 15.34
N PRO A 271 -9.39 -25.46 14.31
CA PRO A 271 -9.45 -24.04 13.96
C PRO A 271 -9.99 -23.15 15.10
N TRP A 272 -10.97 -23.65 15.86
CA TRP A 272 -11.55 -22.95 17.01
C TRP A 272 -10.53 -22.59 18.08
N LEU A 273 -9.49 -23.42 18.28
CA LEU A 273 -8.43 -23.19 19.27
C LEU A 273 -7.61 -21.93 18.95
N PHE A 274 -7.45 -21.62 17.65
CA PHE A 274 -6.68 -20.48 17.17
C PHE A 274 -7.55 -19.32 16.68
N ARG A 275 -8.87 -19.41 16.91
CA ARG A 275 -9.88 -18.43 16.46
C ARG A 275 -9.89 -18.24 14.94
N PHE A 276 -9.52 -19.27 14.20
CA PHE A 276 -9.62 -19.28 12.74
C PHE A 276 -11.07 -19.45 12.32
N GLN A 277 -11.48 -18.66 11.34
CA GLN A 277 -12.75 -18.84 10.61
C GLN A 277 -12.56 -19.85 9.47
N ASP A 278 -13.65 -20.35 8.91
CA ASP A 278 -13.60 -21.28 7.76
C ASP A 278 -12.81 -20.70 6.58
N GLU A 279 -12.97 -19.39 6.34
CA GLU A 279 -12.25 -18.70 5.27
C GLU A 279 -10.73 -18.62 5.55
N ASP A 280 -10.30 -18.51 6.81
CA ASP A 280 -8.88 -18.59 7.18
C ASP A 280 -8.34 -19.98 6.87
N VAL A 281 -9.07 -21.03 7.24
CA VAL A 281 -8.64 -22.41 6.99
C VAL A 281 -8.52 -22.67 5.49
N LYS A 282 -9.52 -22.23 4.71
CA LYS A 282 -9.55 -22.37 3.25
C LYS A 282 -8.37 -21.64 2.58
N ARG A 283 -8.04 -20.42 3.01
CA ARG A 283 -6.98 -19.61 2.39
C ARG A 283 -5.58 -20.01 2.84
N MET A 284 -5.42 -20.47 4.08
CA MET A 284 -4.11 -20.84 4.62
C MET A 284 -3.69 -22.27 4.31
N PHE A 285 -4.61 -23.23 4.24
CA PHE A 285 -4.26 -24.66 4.22
C PHE A 285 -4.47 -25.31 2.84
N PRO A 286 -3.57 -26.24 2.42
CA PRO A 286 -2.36 -26.71 3.13
C PRO A 286 -1.25 -25.65 3.18
N PHE A 287 -0.72 -25.37 4.38
CA PHE A 287 0.16 -24.21 4.62
C PHE A 287 1.52 -24.31 3.93
N LEU A 288 2.10 -25.51 3.81
CA LEU A 288 3.37 -25.69 3.10
C LEU A 288 3.28 -25.26 1.64
N GLU A 289 2.16 -25.56 0.98
CA GLU A 289 1.91 -25.16 -0.39
C GLU A 289 1.52 -23.67 -0.45
N LYS A 290 0.45 -23.29 0.26
CA LYS A 290 -0.15 -21.95 0.13
C LYS A 290 0.63 -20.84 0.82
N GLY A 291 1.17 -21.11 2.00
CA GLY A 291 1.84 -20.14 2.86
C GLY A 291 3.36 -20.15 2.81
N LEU A 292 4.00 -21.10 2.10
CA LEU A 292 5.45 -21.15 1.96
C LEU A 292 5.91 -21.30 0.52
N TYR A 293 5.51 -22.37 -0.16
CA TYR A 293 5.96 -22.65 -1.53
C TYR A 293 5.54 -21.56 -2.52
N LYS A 294 4.26 -21.15 -2.49
CA LYS A 294 3.77 -20.03 -3.32
C LYS A 294 4.53 -18.73 -3.08
N ILE A 295 4.79 -18.37 -1.82
CA ILE A 295 5.57 -17.17 -1.48
C ILE A 295 7.00 -17.26 -2.02
N LEU A 296 7.65 -18.43 -1.88
CA LEU A 296 8.99 -18.64 -2.40
C LEU A 296 9.05 -18.45 -3.92
N MET A 297 8.08 -19.02 -4.65
CA MET A 297 7.98 -18.85 -6.11
C MET A 297 7.82 -17.38 -6.53
N GLU A 298 7.00 -16.61 -5.79
CA GLU A 298 6.64 -15.24 -6.20
C GLU A 298 7.54 -14.14 -5.61
N SER A 299 8.52 -14.47 -4.77
CA SER A 299 9.36 -13.49 -4.04
C SER A 299 10.68 -13.12 -4.74
N GLY A 300 10.97 -13.67 -5.92
CA GLY A 300 12.21 -13.41 -6.66
C GLY A 300 12.44 -11.92 -6.96
N TYR A 301 11.38 -11.18 -7.33
CA TYR A 301 11.45 -9.74 -7.56
C TYR A 301 11.89 -8.99 -6.28
N SER A 302 11.29 -9.32 -5.13
CA SER A 302 11.55 -8.67 -3.85
C SER A 302 12.99 -8.94 -3.42
N HIS A 303 13.48 -10.17 -3.62
CA HIS A 303 14.85 -10.52 -3.26
C HIS A 303 15.89 -9.74 -4.08
N ILE A 304 15.74 -9.64 -5.41
CA ILE A 304 16.71 -8.89 -6.23
C ILE A 304 16.64 -7.38 -5.94
N GLN A 305 15.45 -6.83 -5.68
CA GLN A 305 15.28 -5.42 -5.32
C GLN A 305 15.81 -5.10 -3.92
N ALA A 306 15.65 -6.01 -2.97
CA ALA A 306 16.16 -5.88 -1.61
C ALA A 306 17.70 -5.98 -1.53
N THR A 307 18.36 -6.46 -2.58
CA THR A 307 19.81 -6.71 -2.56
C THR A 307 20.58 -5.85 -3.55
N LYS A 308 20.14 -5.78 -4.82
CA LYS A 308 20.83 -5.13 -5.95
C LYS A 308 19.86 -4.31 -6.82
N PRO A 309 19.10 -3.35 -6.25
CA PRO A 309 18.08 -2.59 -6.98
C PRO A 309 18.67 -1.80 -8.16
N ASP A 310 19.81 -1.15 -7.96
CA ASP A 310 20.52 -0.41 -9.00
C ASP A 310 20.96 -1.30 -10.17
N THR A 311 21.27 -2.58 -9.93
CA THR A 311 21.68 -3.49 -11.01
C THR A 311 20.50 -3.92 -11.88
N VAL A 312 19.43 -4.42 -11.27
CA VAL A 312 18.24 -4.85 -12.04
C VAL A 312 17.53 -3.65 -12.67
N GLY A 313 17.52 -2.52 -11.97
CA GLY A 313 16.87 -1.29 -12.42
C GLY A 313 17.53 -0.65 -13.64
N CYS A 314 18.84 -0.84 -13.89
CA CYS A 314 19.49 -0.36 -15.12
C CYS A 314 18.79 -0.86 -16.38
N GLY A 315 18.49 -2.16 -16.46
CA GLY A 315 17.83 -2.75 -17.62
C GLY A 315 16.37 -2.29 -17.76
N LEU A 316 15.66 -2.16 -16.64
CA LEU A 316 14.27 -1.71 -16.62
C LEU A 316 14.11 -0.23 -16.93
N ASN A 317 15.11 0.59 -16.59
CA ASN A 317 15.09 2.03 -16.87
C ASN A 317 15.45 2.35 -18.33
N ASP A 318 16.20 1.47 -19.01
CA ASP A 318 16.59 1.67 -20.41
C ASP A 318 15.62 1.02 -21.42
N SER A 319 14.97 -0.08 -21.02
CA SER A 319 14.07 -0.85 -21.89
C SER A 319 12.60 -0.70 -21.49
N PRO A 320 11.77 0.05 -22.25
CA PRO A 320 10.35 0.19 -21.94
C PRO A 320 9.59 -1.14 -22.06
N VAL A 321 10.03 -2.04 -22.93
CA VAL A 321 9.48 -3.41 -23.04
C VAL A 321 9.85 -4.26 -21.83
N GLY A 322 11.08 -4.13 -21.33
CA GLY A 322 11.50 -4.79 -20.09
C GLY A 322 10.73 -4.27 -18.87
N LEU A 323 10.55 -2.95 -18.77
CA LEU A 323 9.74 -2.30 -17.74
C LEU A 323 8.30 -2.82 -17.76
N ALA A 324 7.65 -2.82 -18.93
CA ALA A 324 6.29 -3.30 -19.09
C ALA A 324 6.18 -4.78 -18.68
N ALA A 325 7.08 -5.64 -19.17
CA ALA A 325 7.05 -7.06 -18.82
C ALA A 325 7.18 -7.29 -17.31
N TYR A 326 8.06 -6.54 -16.65
CA TYR A 326 8.34 -6.69 -15.22
C TYR A 326 7.18 -6.20 -14.33
N ILE A 327 6.49 -5.14 -14.74
CA ILE A 327 5.33 -4.60 -14.02
C ILE A 327 4.06 -5.42 -14.30
N LEU A 328 3.77 -5.74 -15.57
CA LEU A 328 2.56 -6.46 -15.98
C LEU A 328 2.44 -7.84 -15.35
N GLU A 329 3.55 -8.54 -15.16
CA GLU A 329 3.56 -9.84 -14.50
C GLU A 329 2.89 -9.77 -13.12
N LYS A 330 3.12 -8.68 -12.38
CA LYS A 330 2.52 -8.48 -11.05
C LYS A 330 1.02 -8.23 -11.14
N PHE A 331 0.56 -7.46 -12.12
CA PHE A 331 -0.87 -7.26 -12.39
C PHE A 331 -1.60 -8.53 -12.84
N SER A 332 -0.88 -9.54 -13.35
CA SER A 332 -1.42 -10.88 -13.57
C SER A 332 -1.49 -11.63 -12.23
N THR A 333 -0.33 -11.96 -11.69
CA THR A 333 -0.18 -12.94 -10.60
C THR A 333 -0.83 -12.47 -9.29
N TRP A 334 -0.79 -11.16 -8.99
CA TRP A 334 -1.31 -10.62 -7.73
C TRP A 334 -2.79 -10.23 -7.80
N THR A 335 -3.41 -10.27 -8.98
CA THR A 335 -4.87 -10.17 -9.13
C THR A 335 -5.53 -11.54 -8.95
N ASP A 336 -4.95 -12.57 -9.57
CA ASP A 336 -5.33 -13.96 -9.32
C ASP A 336 -4.16 -14.88 -9.71
N LEU A 337 -3.73 -15.72 -8.77
CA LEU A 337 -2.62 -16.64 -9.01
C LEU A 337 -2.89 -17.62 -10.16
N GLU A 338 -4.17 -17.96 -10.38
CA GLU A 338 -4.59 -18.87 -11.45
C GLU A 338 -4.43 -18.24 -12.84
N PHE A 339 -4.26 -16.93 -12.95
CA PHE A 339 -4.00 -16.27 -14.23
C PHE A 339 -2.66 -16.70 -14.85
N ARG A 340 -1.74 -17.27 -14.05
CA ARG A 340 -0.52 -17.89 -14.59
C ARG A 340 -0.77 -19.06 -15.54
N ASN A 341 -1.96 -19.68 -15.45
CA ASN A 341 -2.41 -20.76 -16.33
C ASN A 341 -2.98 -20.26 -17.67
N LEU A 342 -2.95 -18.96 -17.94
CA LEU A 342 -3.47 -18.34 -19.16
C LEU A 342 -2.32 -17.81 -20.02
N GLU A 343 -2.45 -17.91 -21.34
CA GLU A 343 -1.44 -17.40 -22.28
C GLU A 343 -1.30 -15.88 -22.25
N ASP A 344 -2.40 -15.18 -21.93
CA ASP A 344 -2.48 -13.72 -21.82
C ASP A 344 -2.30 -13.20 -20.39
N GLY A 345 -2.06 -14.10 -19.43
CA GLY A 345 -1.90 -13.74 -18.01
C GLY A 345 -3.17 -13.13 -17.40
N GLY A 346 -4.33 -13.23 -18.05
CA GLY A 346 -5.61 -12.75 -17.51
C GLY A 346 -5.68 -11.25 -17.15
N VAL A 347 -4.67 -10.43 -17.47
CA VAL A 347 -4.58 -9.03 -17.00
C VAL A 347 -5.73 -8.15 -17.50
N GLU A 348 -6.23 -8.43 -18.70
CA GLU A 348 -7.36 -7.72 -19.31
C GLU A 348 -8.73 -8.09 -18.71
N ARG A 349 -8.80 -9.07 -17.79
CA ARG A 349 -10.06 -9.45 -17.11
C ARG A 349 -10.52 -8.41 -16.10
N LYS A 350 -9.58 -7.64 -15.54
CA LYS A 350 -9.83 -6.65 -14.47
C LYS A 350 -9.36 -5.25 -14.83
N PHE A 351 -8.39 -5.13 -15.73
CA PHE A 351 -7.80 -3.85 -16.12
C PHE A 351 -7.93 -3.64 -17.62
N THR A 352 -8.00 -2.38 -18.03
CA THR A 352 -7.81 -2.04 -19.44
C THR A 352 -6.32 -1.92 -19.74
N LEU A 353 -5.90 -2.11 -21.00
CA LEU A 353 -4.52 -1.82 -21.39
C LEU A 353 -4.17 -0.34 -21.20
N ASP A 354 -5.16 0.56 -21.33
CA ASP A 354 -5.01 1.97 -20.99
C ASP A 354 -4.63 2.17 -19.52
N ASP A 355 -5.31 1.50 -18.57
CA ASP A 355 -4.98 1.59 -17.14
C ASP A 355 -3.57 1.08 -16.85
N LEU A 356 -3.24 -0.10 -17.39
CA LEU A 356 -1.95 -0.75 -17.15
C LEU A 356 -0.79 0.06 -17.73
N LEU A 357 -0.94 0.53 -18.98
CA LEU A 357 0.07 1.36 -19.64
C LEU A 357 0.16 2.76 -19.02
N THR A 358 -0.93 3.30 -18.47
CA THR A 358 -0.85 4.56 -17.70
C THR A 358 0.03 4.40 -16.48
N ASN A 359 -0.14 3.33 -15.70
CA ASN A 359 0.73 3.04 -14.56
C ASN A 359 2.19 2.84 -15.01
N ILE A 360 2.44 2.06 -16.08
CA ILE A 360 3.79 1.83 -16.62
C ILE A 360 4.42 3.14 -17.13
N MET A 361 3.64 3.99 -17.81
CA MET A 361 4.09 5.30 -18.28
C MET A 361 4.52 6.19 -17.12
N ILE A 362 3.82 6.18 -15.98
CA ILE A 362 4.24 6.95 -14.79
C ILE A 362 5.63 6.52 -14.34
N TYR A 363 5.98 5.23 -14.38
CA TYR A 363 7.34 4.76 -14.08
C TYR A 363 8.35 5.17 -15.15
N TRP A 364 7.97 5.07 -16.43
CA TRP A 364 8.84 5.40 -17.56
C TRP A 364 9.20 6.89 -17.58
N VAL A 365 8.20 7.77 -17.59
CA VAL A 365 8.41 9.22 -17.76
C VAL A 365 9.04 9.87 -16.53
N SER A 366 8.88 9.28 -15.36
CA SER A 366 9.56 9.76 -14.14
C SER A 366 10.95 9.15 -13.94
N GLY A 367 11.31 8.10 -14.68
CA GLY A 367 12.56 7.34 -14.49
C GLY A 367 12.69 6.74 -13.10
N CYS A 368 11.57 6.45 -12.41
CA CYS A 368 11.58 6.14 -10.99
C CYS A 368 11.78 4.64 -10.67
N ILE A 369 11.97 3.76 -11.65
CA ILE A 369 12.01 2.31 -11.40
C ILE A 369 13.18 1.90 -10.48
N VAL A 370 14.35 2.53 -10.64
CA VAL A 370 15.51 2.25 -9.77
C VAL A 370 15.23 2.75 -8.35
N SER A 371 14.76 4.00 -8.21
CA SER A 371 14.51 4.60 -6.90
C SER A 371 13.38 3.90 -6.15
N SER A 372 12.35 3.42 -6.84
CA SER A 372 11.27 2.66 -6.22
C SER A 372 11.78 1.32 -5.66
N MET A 373 12.68 0.65 -6.37
CA MET A 373 13.28 -0.61 -5.92
C MET A 373 14.24 -0.43 -4.74
N ARG A 374 14.90 0.73 -4.62
CA ARG A 374 15.73 1.03 -3.44
C ARG A 374 14.90 1.03 -2.15
N PHE A 375 13.60 1.28 -2.20
CA PHE A 375 12.73 1.17 -1.04
C PHE A 375 12.70 -0.26 -0.46
N TYR A 376 12.75 -1.30 -1.31
CA TYR A 376 12.90 -2.68 -0.86
C TYR A 376 14.25 -2.90 -0.16
N LYS A 377 15.33 -2.38 -0.75
CA LYS A 377 16.68 -2.45 -0.14
C LYS A 377 16.69 -1.85 1.26
N GLU A 378 16.15 -0.65 1.42
CA GLU A 378 16.19 0.05 2.71
C GLU A 378 15.32 -0.63 3.77
N ASN A 379 14.17 -1.20 3.39
CA ASN A 379 13.27 -1.88 4.33
C ASN A 379 13.68 -3.32 4.66
N LEU A 380 14.33 -4.06 3.74
CA LEU A 380 14.58 -5.49 3.91
C LEU A 380 16.06 -5.85 4.17
N GLN A 381 17.00 -4.92 4.00
CA GLN A 381 18.44 -5.23 4.19
C GLN A 381 18.82 -5.69 5.61
N LYS A 382 18.02 -5.36 6.64
CA LYS A 382 18.23 -5.78 8.04
C LYS A 382 17.48 -7.07 8.38
N GLY A 383 16.84 -7.71 7.40
CA GLY A 383 15.95 -8.85 7.59
C GLY A 383 14.54 -8.44 8.07
N MET A 384 13.56 -9.30 7.80
CA MET A 384 12.19 -9.12 8.29
C MET A 384 12.08 -9.55 9.77
N GLY A 385 11.25 -8.85 10.54
CA GLY A 385 10.96 -9.11 11.94
C GLY A 385 12.07 -8.67 12.91
N THR A 386 13.09 -7.95 12.43
CA THR A 386 14.23 -7.50 13.25
C THR A 386 14.11 -6.06 13.71
N GLN A 387 13.26 -5.27 13.05
CA GLN A 387 13.19 -3.83 13.28
C GLN A 387 12.19 -3.47 14.39
N LYS A 388 12.46 -2.37 15.11
CA LYS A 388 11.61 -1.93 16.23
C LYS A 388 10.16 -1.69 15.81
N HIS A 389 9.94 -1.04 14.67
CA HIS A 389 8.60 -0.73 14.17
C HIS A 389 7.76 -1.98 13.94
N GLU A 390 8.37 -3.08 13.51
CA GLU A 390 7.70 -4.38 13.29
C GLU A 390 7.21 -5.00 14.60
N MET A 391 7.93 -4.78 15.70
CA MET A 391 7.59 -5.31 17.03
C MET A 391 6.59 -4.47 17.82
N LEU A 392 6.49 -3.18 17.52
CA LEU A 392 5.54 -2.28 18.18
C LEU A 392 4.11 -2.58 17.73
N THR A 393 3.14 -2.41 18.64
CA THR A 393 1.72 -2.58 18.31
C THR A 393 1.12 -1.28 17.77
N VAL A 394 -0.08 -1.37 17.21
CA VAL A 394 -0.92 -0.25 16.75
C VAL A 394 -2.21 -0.27 17.57
N GLN A 395 -2.51 0.85 18.23
CA GLN A 395 -3.68 0.98 19.10
C GLN A 395 -4.80 1.84 18.50
N VAL A 396 -4.49 2.57 17.42
CA VAL A 396 -5.46 3.34 16.63
C VAL A 396 -6.57 2.40 16.11
N PRO A 397 -7.85 2.83 16.08
CA PRO A 397 -8.93 2.05 15.49
C PRO A 397 -8.56 1.57 14.08
N THR A 398 -8.55 0.25 13.87
CA THR A 398 -8.05 -0.36 12.64
C THR A 398 -9.15 -1.14 11.92
N GLY A 399 -9.30 -0.92 10.62
CA GLY A 399 -10.14 -1.70 9.71
C GLY A 399 -9.28 -2.51 8.76
N ILE A 400 -9.65 -3.77 8.50
CA ILE A 400 -8.93 -4.64 7.56
C ILE A 400 -9.90 -5.26 6.55
N ALA A 401 -9.68 -4.99 5.26
CA ALA A 401 -10.35 -5.63 4.13
C ALA A 401 -9.50 -6.80 3.63
N SER A 402 -9.95 -8.04 3.82
CA SER A 402 -9.22 -9.27 3.46
C SER A 402 -9.67 -9.78 2.09
N PHE A 403 -8.98 -9.34 1.03
CA PHE A 403 -9.21 -9.77 -0.34
C PHE A 403 -8.80 -11.24 -0.58
N PRO A 404 -9.60 -12.02 -1.34
CA PRO A 404 -9.38 -13.46 -1.48
C PRO A 404 -8.11 -13.84 -2.23
N ASN A 405 -7.70 -13.02 -3.20
CA ASN A 405 -6.54 -13.28 -4.05
C ASN A 405 -5.31 -12.43 -3.66
N GLU A 406 -5.28 -11.91 -2.44
CA GLU A 406 -4.11 -11.21 -1.91
C GLU A 406 -2.89 -12.16 -1.83
N ILE A 407 -1.68 -11.62 -2.01
CA ILE A 407 -0.40 -12.34 -2.04
C ILE A 407 -0.24 -13.22 -0.79
N MET A 408 -0.70 -12.72 0.35
CA MET A 408 -0.71 -13.44 1.61
C MET A 408 -2.00 -13.21 2.39
N HIS A 409 -2.63 -14.30 2.83
CA HIS A 409 -3.76 -14.23 3.76
C HIS A 409 -3.28 -14.17 5.20
N THR A 410 -3.73 -13.15 5.94
CA THR A 410 -3.50 -13.01 7.37
C THR A 410 -4.81 -13.13 8.13
N PRO A 411 -4.99 -14.18 8.95
CA PRO A 411 -6.15 -14.32 9.82
C PRO A 411 -6.29 -13.15 10.79
N GLN A 412 -7.53 -12.80 11.12
CA GLN A 412 -7.80 -11.74 12.10
C GLN A 412 -7.08 -12.01 13.44
N ALA A 413 -7.04 -13.27 13.88
CA ALA A 413 -6.37 -13.66 15.13
C ALA A 413 -4.86 -13.36 15.14
N TRP A 414 -4.22 -13.43 13.97
CA TRP A 414 -2.80 -13.07 13.80
C TRP A 414 -2.65 -11.55 13.72
N ALA A 415 -3.48 -10.88 12.91
CA ALA A 415 -3.47 -9.42 12.79
C ALA A 415 -3.65 -8.72 14.16
N GLN A 416 -4.50 -9.27 15.05
CA GLN A 416 -4.74 -8.75 16.40
C GLN A 416 -3.47 -8.66 17.29
N LYS A 417 -2.38 -9.38 16.95
CA LYS A 417 -1.10 -9.24 17.66
C LYS A 417 -0.39 -7.94 17.34
N LYS A 418 -0.60 -7.40 16.13
CA LYS A 418 -0.04 -6.13 15.68
C LYS A 418 -1.02 -4.98 15.92
N TYR A 419 -2.27 -5.14 15.49
CA TYR A 419 -3.34 -4.15 15.61
C TYR A 419 -4.23 -4.53 16.79
N THR A 420 -4.04 -3.90 17.94
CA THR A 420 -4.73 -4.30 19.18
C THR A 420 -6.17 -3.77 19.25
N ASN A 421 -6.56 -2.89 18.33
CA ASN A 421 -7.87 -2.26 18.25
C ASN A 421 -8.50 -2.41 16.85
N ILE A 422 -8.71 -3.66 16.41
CA ILE A 422 -9.42 -3.94 15.15
C ILE A 422 -10.93 -3.73 15.35
N VAL A 423 -11.50 -2.73 14.68
CA VAL A 423 -12.93 -2.38 14.76
C VAL A 423 -13.74 -2.97 13.60
N SER A 424 -13.10 -3.27 12.48
CA SER A 424 -13.68 -4.04 11.38
C SER A 424 -12.66 -4.98 10.75
N PHE A 425 -13.12 -6.18 10.42
CA PHE A 425 -12.37 -7.15 9.62
C PHE A 425 -13.39 -7.82 8.70
N HIS A 426 -13.25 -7.68 7.39
CA HIS A 426 -14.20 -8.22 6.44
C HIS A 426 -13.49 -9.09 5.39
N TYR A 427 -14.00 -10.30 5.18
CA TYR A 427 -13.59 -11.13 4.04
C TYR A 427 -14.28 -10.59 2.79
N MET A 428 -13.51 -10.07 1.85
CA MET A 428 -14.06 -9.52 0.61
C MET A 428 -14.49 -10.65 -0.33
N PRO A 429 -15.55 -10.45 -1.12
CA PRO A 429 -16.11 -11.52 -1.97
C PRO A 429 -15.26 -11.82 -3.21
N ARG A 430 -14.45 -10.86 -3.66
CA ARG A 430 -13.58 -10.94 -4.85
C ARG A 430 -12.51 -9.84 -4.76
N GLY A 431 -11.51 -9.92 -5.63
CA GLY A 431 -10.39 -8.98 -5.70
C GLY A 431 -9.08 -9.58 -5.20
N GLY A 432 -7.96 -9.04 -5.67
CA GLY A 432 -6.62 -9.37 -5.22
C GLY A 432 -5.91 -8.16 -4.60
N HIS A 433 -4.62 -8.03 -4.92
CA HIS A 433 -3.71 -7.07 -4.31
C HIS A 433 -4.02 -5.60 -4.63
N PHE A 434 -4.36 -5.31 -5.89
CA PHE A 434 -4.61 -3.95 -6.39
C PHE A 434 -6.04 -3.47 -6.11
N ALA A 435 -6.49 -3.63 -4.87
CA ALA A 435 -7.90 -3.49 -4.47
C ALA A 435 -8.59 -2.21 -4.96
N ALA A 436 -7.91 -1.06 -4.90
CA ALA A 436 -8.48 0.23 -5.32
C ALA A 436 -8.66 0.34 -6.84
N LEU A 437 -7.80 -0.31 -7.62
CA LEU A 437 -7.88 -0.31 -9.08
C LEU A 437 -8.78 -1.43 -9.62
N GLU A 438 -8.79 -2.57 -8.93
CA GLU A 438 -9.54 -3.78 -9.31
C GLU A 438 -11.01 -3.73 -8.88
N GLU A 439 -11.28 -3.35 -7.62
CA GLU A 439 -12.61 -3.39 -7.01
C GLU A 439 -12.88 -2.08 -6.22
N PRO A 440 -12.84 -0.90 -6.89
CA PRO A 440 -12.94 0.40 -6.23
C PRO A 440 -14.20 0.56 -5.37
N GLU A 441 -15.35 0.09 -5.87
CA GLU A 441 -16.62 0.14 -5.14
C GLU A 441 -16.61 -0.68 -3.85
N LEU A 442 -16.02 -1.88 -3.90
CA LEU A 442 -15.94 -2.77 -2.73
C LEU A 442 -15.05 -2.16 -1.66
N LEU A 443 -13.88 -1.63 -2.05
CA LEU A 443 -12.97 -0.99 -1.11
C LEU A 443 -13.57 0.30 -0.54
N ALA A 444 -14.20 1.14 -1.36
CA ALA A 444 -14.85 2.37 -0.88
C ALA A 444 -15.96 2.07 0.13
N LYS A 445 -16.80 1.06 -0.15
CA LYS A 445 -17.84 0.61 0.78
C LYS A 445 -17.26 0.19 2.11
N ASP A 446 -16.16 -0.55 2.10
CA ASP A 446 -15.49 -1.04 3.30
C ASP A 446 -14.92 0.11 4.14
N ILE A 447 -14.26 1.08 3.50
CA ILE A 447 -13.74 2.30 4.14
C ILE A 447 -14.87 3.08 4.80
N LEU A 448 -15.98 3.33 4.09
CA LEU A 448 -17.13 4.06 4.62
C LEU A 448 -17.75 3.36 5.85
N GLN A 449 -17.89 2.03 5.78
CA GLN A 449 -18.40 1.23 6.90
C GLN A 449 -17.46 1.25 8.11
N PHE A 450 -16.15 1.15 7.87
CA PHE A 450 -15.13 1.27 8.91
C PHE A 450 -15.20 2.62 9.61
N VAL A 451 -15.22 3.72 8.85
CA VAL A 451 -15.30 5.08 9.41
C VAL A 451 -16.59 5.27 10.20
N GLY A 452 -17.72 4.75 9.72
CA GLY A 452 -18.98 4.79 10.49
C GLY A 452 -18.92 4.07 11.82
N LYS A 453 -18.16 2.97 11.94
CA LYS A 453 -17.92 2.31 13.23
C LYS A 453 -17.04 3.16 14.14
N VAL A 454 -15.97 3.76 13.60
CA VAL A 454 -15.04 4.61 14.36
C VAL A 454 -15.74 5.85 14.92
N GLU A 455 -16.46 6.60 14.08
CA GLU A 455 -17.13 7.85 14.48
C GLU A 455 -18.21 7.58 15.55
N LYS A 456 -18.97 6.48 15.41
CA LYS A 456 -19.96 6.06 16.43
C LYS A 456 -19.31 5.74 17.77
N GLN A 457 -18.17 5.05 17.79
CA GLN A 457 -17.42 4.76 19.02
C GLN A 457 -16.89 6.04 19.69
N GLN A 458 -16.38 6.99 18.91
CA GLN A 458 -15.88 8.27 19.42
C GLN A 458 -17.01 9.10 20.05
N LEU A 459 -18.19 9.13 19.43
CA LEU A 459 -19.37 9.80 19.97
C LEU A 459 -19.82 9.21 21.32
N TRP A 460 -19.74 7.88 21.48
CA TRP A 460 -20.11 7.23 22.74
C TRP A 460 -19.12 7.54 23.87
N ARG A 461 -17.81 7.57 23.56
CA ARG A 461 -16.79 7.97 24.54
C ARG A 461 -17.02 9.40 25.05
N LYS A 462 -17.29 10.35 24.14
CA LYS A 462 -17.57 11.75 24.49
C LYS A 462 -18.87 11.98 25.29
N LYS A 463 -19.82 11.05 25.25
CA LYS A 463 -21.09 11.13 25.99
C LYS A 463 -21.06 10.45 27.36
N GLY A 464 -20.05 9.60 27.60
CA GLY A 464 -19.87 8.87 28.86
C GLY A 464 -18.79 9.44 29.78
N GLU A 465 -18.05 10.44 29.31
CA GLU A 465 -17.29 11.42 30.10
C GLU A 465 -18.19 12.60 30.49
#